data_AF-A0A916JYG1-F1
#
_entry.id   AF-A0A916JYG1-F1
#
_cell.length_a   1.000
_cell.length_b   1.000
_cell.length_c   1.000
_cell.angle_alpha   90.00
_cell.angle_beta   90.00
_cell.angle_gamma   90.00
#
_symmetry.space_group_name_H-M   'P 1'
#
loop_
_entity.id
_entity.type
_entity.pdbx_description
1 polymer ?
#
loop_
_entity_poly.entity_id
_entity_poly.type
_entity_poly.pdbx_seq_one_letter_code
_entity_poly.pdbx_strand_id
1 'polypeptide(L)'
;MDLPQSYIGGIERGEKNISLETLERIVDALGVEPSDVLTIGKKSNMKDEILIDKIVLQLNDRNPAEIEIIHNLITDVLKAFDKRNKIK
;
A
#
# COMPACT_ATOMS: atom_id res chain seq x y z
N MET A 1 -25.33 -2.73 8.40
CA MET A 1 -24.83 -1.34 8.36
C MET A 1 -26.05 -0.43 8.26
N ASP A 2 -26.41 0.24 9.34
CA ASP A 2 -27.64 1.06 9.43
C ASP A 2 -27.36 2.52 9.05
N LEU A 3 -26.83 2.73 7.85
CA LEU A 3 -26.63 4.08 7.31
C LEU A 3 -27.66 4.34 6.21
N PRO A 4 -28.42 5.44 6.26
CA PRO A 4 -29.35 5.78 5.18
C PRO A 4 -28.63 5.91 3.84
N GLN A 5 -29.26 5.46 2.76
CA GLN A 5 -28.68 5.53 1.42
C GLN A 5 -28.28 6.96 1.01
N SER A 6 -29.06 7.97 1.41
CA SER A 6 -28.74 9.38 1.19
C SER A 6 -27.50 9.86 1.95
N TYR A 7 -27.22 9.27 3.11
CA TYR A 7 -26.02 9.55 3.89
C TYR A 7 -24.80 8.94 3.22
N ILE A 8 -24.87 7.68 2.79
CA ILE A 8 -23.82 7.01 2.00
C ILE A 8 -23.50 7.80 0.72
N GLY A 9 -24.51 8.15 -0.07
CA GLY A 9 -24.29 8.92 -1.30
C GLY A 9 -23.69 10.32 -1.04
N GLY A 10 -23.98 10.93 0.10
CA GLY A 10 -23.34 12.17 0.53
C GLY A 10 -21.87 12.00 0.89
N ILE A 11 -21.47 10.85 1.46
CA ILE A 11 -20.07 10.51 1.73
C ILE A 11 -19.30 10.34 0.41
N GLU A 12 -19.86 9.59 -0.55
CA GLU A 12 -19.22 9.34 -1.85
C GLU A 12 -18.96 10.62 -2.64
N ARG A 13 -19.87 11.60 -2.57
CA ARG A 13 -19.71 12.92 -3.21
C ARG A 13 -18.83 13.89 -2.43
N GLY A 14 -18.34 13.51 -1.24
CA GLY A 14 -17.56 14.39 -0.37
C GLY A 14 -18.38 15.50 0.30
N GLU A 15 -19.70 15.37 0.35
CA GLU A 15 -20.63 16.34 0.95
C GLU A 15 -20.82 16.13 2.47
N LYS A 16 -20.29 15.02 3.02
CA LYS A 16 -20.41 14.65 4.43
C LYS A 16 -19.05 14.45 5.07
N ASN A 17 -18.88 15.02 6.26
CA ASN A 17 -17.82 14.63 7.19
C ASN A 17 -18.32 13.44 8.02
N ILE A 18 -17.47 12.43 8.19
CA ILE A 18 -17.79 11.20 8.94
C ILE A 18 -16.89 11.04 10.16
N SER A 19 -17.37 10.31 11.16
CA SER A 19 -16.53 9.87 12.28
C SER A 19 -15.58 8.75 11.86
N LEU A 20 -14.51 8.53 12.63
CA LEU A 20 -13.61 7.38 12.42
C LEU A 20 -14.33 6.04 12.56
N GLU A 21 -15.28 5.92 13.49
CA GLU A 21 -16.13 4.73 13.66
C GLU A 21 -16.97 4.46 12.39
N THR A 22 -17.48 5.52 11.75
CA THR A 22 -18.21 5.37 10.49
C THR A 22 -17.28 4.93 9.36
N LEU A 23 -16.05 5.47 9.31
CA LEU A 23 -15.04 5.06 8.36
C LEU A 23 -14.66 3.58 8.52
N GLU A 24 -14.41 3.13 9.74
CA GLU A 24 -14.11 1.73 10.08
C GLU A 24 -15.20 0.79 9.56
N ARG A 25 -16.47 1.08 9.87
CA ARG A 25 -17.62 0.29 9.38
C ARG A 25 -17.70 0.22 7.85
N ILE A 26 -17.30 1.29 7.16
CA ILE A 26 -17.28 1.34 5.69
C ILE A 26 -16.14 0.49 5.13
N VAL A 27 -14.94 0.65 5.69
CA VAL A 27 -13.74 -0.12 5.33
C VAL A 27 -13.97 -1.62 5.53
N ASP A 28 -14.53 -2.00 6.68
CA ASP A 28 -14.90 -3.39 7.00
C ASP A 28 -15.92 -3.96 6.00
N ALA A 29 -16.95 -3.17 5.66
CA ALA A 29 -17.97 -3.59 4.71
C ALA A 29 -17.43 -3.74 3.27
N LEU A 30 -16.40 -2.98 2.92
CA LEU A 30 -15.70 -3.06 1.63
C LEU A 30 -14.63 -4.16 1.60
N GLY A 31 -14.23 -4.69 2.76
CA GLY A 31 -13.17 -5.70 2.87
C GLY A 31 -11.79 -5.18 2.46
N VAL A 32 -11.52 -3.89 2.72
CA VAL A 32 -10.24 -3.23 2.44
C VAL A 32 -9.56 -2.87 3.76
N GLU A 33 -8.26 -2.54 3.72
CA GLU A 33 -7.57 -2.06 4.93
C GLU A 33 -7.81 -0.56 5.14
N PRO A 34 -7.89 -0.05 6.39
CA PRO A 34 -8.05 1.39 6.65
C PRO A 34 -6.96 2.24 5.99
N SER A 35 -5.75 1.70 5.86
CA SER A 35 -4.65 2.34 5.17
C SER A 35 -4.96 2.64 3.70
N ASP A 36 -5.75 1.82 3.03
CA ASP A 36 -6.02 1.96 1.60
C ASP A 36 -6.87 3.20 1.31
N VAL A 37 -7.76 3.55 2.24
CA VAL A 37 -8.63 4.74 2.15
C VAL A 37 -7.96 5.99 2.68
N LEU A 38 -7.09 5.86 3.68
CA LEU A 38 -6.40 6.99 4.33
C LEU A 38 -5.09 7.39 3.64
N THR A 39 -4.57 6.58 2.72
CA THR A 39 -3.33 6.90 2.00
C THR A 39 -3.61 7.93 0.89
N ILE A 40 -3.64 9.20 1.27
CA ILE A 40 -3.68 10.31 0.32
C ILE A 40 -2.24 10.55 -0.17
N GLY A 41 -1.99 10.25 -1.46
CA GLY A 41 -0.77 10.73 -2.13
C GLY A 41 0.35 9.71 -2.32
N LYS A 42 0.17 8.41 -2.05
CA LYS A 42 0.96 7.41 -2.77
C LYS A 42 0.44 7.34 -4.21
N LYS A 43 0.91 8.26 -5.06
CA LYS A 43 1.09 7.94 -6.48
C LYS A 43 2.26 6.97 -6.56
N SER A 44 2.09 5.75 -6.04
CA SER A 44 2.87 4.65 -6.55
C SER A 44 2.63 4.65 -8.05
N ASN A 45 3.70 4.78 -8.82
CA ASN A 45 3.58 4.64 -10.26
C ASN A 45 3.03 3.23 -10.49
N MET A 46 1.95 3.08 -11.27
CA MET A 46 1.37 1.76 -11.58
C MET A 46 2.44 0.77 -12.07
N LYS A 47 3.49 1.27 -12.73
CA LYS A 47 4.65 0.46 -13.14
C LYS A 47 5.48 -0.04 -11.95
N ASP A 48 5.67 0.77 -10.93
CA ASP A 48 6.44 0.41 -9.74
C ASP A 48 5.69 -0.66 -8.94
N GLU A 49 4.35 -0.56 -8.81
CA GLU A 49 3.52 -1.59 -8.17
C GLU A 49 3.62 -2.93 -8.88
N ILE A 50 3.43 -2.94 -10.21
CA ILE A 50 3.54 -4.16 -11.02
C ILE A 50 4.92 -4.80 -10.87
N LEU A 51 5.98 -3.99 -10.80
CA LEU A 51 7.34 -4.51 -10.62
C LEU A 51 7.56 -5.08 -9.22
N ILE A 52 7.05 -4.43 -8.17
CA ILE A 52 7.11 -4.94 -6.80
C ILE A 52 6.34 -6.26 -6.68
N ASP A 53 5.11 -6.32 -7.19
CA ASP A 53 4.29 -7.53 -7.15
C ASP A 53 4.98 -8.68 -7.87
N LYS A 54 5.61 -8.40 -9.03
CA LYS A 54 6.39 -9.41 -9.75
C LYS A 54 7.54 -9.95 -8.91
N ILE A 55 8.25 -9.09 -8.18
CA ILE A 55 9.34 -9.52 -7.29
C ILE A 55 8.78 -10.38 -6.17
N VAL A 56 7.68 -9.97 -5.53
CA VAL A 56 7.03 -10.75 -4.46
C VAL A 56 6.62 -12.14 -4.97
N LEU A 57 5.98 -12.22 -6.14
CA LEU A 57 5.60 -13.51 -6.75
C LEU A 57 6.81 -14.43 -6.98
N GLN A 58 7.97 -13.89 -7.35
CA GLN A 58 9.19 -14.68 -7.56
C GLN A 58 9.78 -15.23 -6.25
N LEU A 59 9.50 -14.57 -5.11
CA LEU A 59 10.01 -14.94 -3.80
C LEU A 59 9.11 -15.93 -3.04
N ASN A 60 7.82 -16.00 -3.37
CA ASN A 60 6.83 -16.83 -2.66
C ASN A 60 7.22 -18.31 -2.56
N ASP A 61 7.85 -18.88 -3.59
CA ASP A 61 8.24 -20.29 -3.66
C ASP A 61 9.73 -20.52 -3.36
N ARG A 62 10.38 -19.60 -2.64
CA ARG A 62 11.80 -19.71 -2.27
C ARG A 62 11.95 -20.09 -0.81
N ASN A 63 13.03 -20.81 -0.50
CA ASN A 63 13.29 -21.17 0.88
C ASN A 63 13.88 -19.96 1.65
N PRO A 64 13.83 -19.96 2.99
CA PRO A 64 14.28 -18.82 3.80
C PRO A 64 15.75 -18.43 3.56
N ALA A 65 16.65 -19.39 3.32
CA ALA A 65 18.05 -19.09 3.07
C ALA A 65 18.26 -18.39 1.72
N GLU A 66 17.50 -18.77 0.69
CA GLU A 66 17.50 -18.07 -0.60
C GLU A 66 16.97 -16.63 -0.45
N ILE A 67 15.89 -16.44 0.31
CA ILE A 67 15.32 -15.11 0.58
C ILE A 67 16.34 -14.22 1.30
N GLU A 68 17.08 -14.77 2.28
CA GLU A 68 18.11 -14.03 3.00
C GLU A 68 19.27 -13.59 2.09
N ILE A 69 19.72 -14.46 1.18
CA ILE A 69 20.76 -14.11 0.19
C ILE A 69 20.27 -12.97 -0.70
N ILE A 70 19.03 -13.04 -1.19
CA ILE A 70 18.43 -11.99 -2.03
C ILE A 70 18.30 -10.68 -1.28
N HIS A 71 17.87 -10.73 -0.01
CA HIS A 71 17.78 -9.54 0.84
C HIS A 71 19.13 -8.84 0.97
N ASN A 72 20.19 -9.59 1.29
CA ASN A 72 21.54 -9.04 1.43
C ASN A 72 22.02 -8.37 0.13
N LEU A 73 21.77 -9.01 -1.02
CA LEU A 73 22.09 -8.42 -2.33
C LEU A 73 21.35 -7.10 -2.58
N ILE A 74 20.03 -7.07 -2.32
CA ILE A 74 19.23 -5.85 -2.47
C ILE A 74 19.78 -4.74 -1.57
N THR A 75 20.07 -5.05 -0.31
CA THR A 75 20.64 -4.10 0.66
C THR A 75 21.96 -3.52 0.18
N ASP A 76 22.86 -4.34 -0.36
CA ASP A 76 24.17 -3.88 -0.84
C ASP A 76 24.05 -2.99 -2.09
N VAL A 77 23.15 -3.34 -3.02
CA VAL A 77 22.85 -2.50 -4.19
C VAL A 77 22.30 -1.14 -3.77
N LEU A 78 21.36 -1.11 -2.83
CA LEU A 78 20.79 0.14 -2.33
C LEU A 78 21.85 1.03 -1.66
N LYS A 79 22.69 0.44 -0.79
CA LYS A 79 23.83 1.15 -0.17
C LYS A 79 24.76 1.77 -1.21
N ALA A 80 25.06 1.04 -2.29
CA ALA A 80 25.91 1.53 -3.37
C ALA A 80 25.28 2.73 -4.11
N PHE A 81 23.97 2.67 -4.38
CA PHE A 81 23.25 3.79 -5.00
C PHE A 81 23.18 5.02 -4.12
N ASP A 82 22.89 4.85 -2.82
CA ASP A 82 22.84 5.95 -1.87
C ASP A 82 24.20 6.63 -1.72
N LYS A 83 25.28 5.84 -1.66
CA LYS A 83 26.64 6.38 -1.61
C LYS A 83 26.96 7.19 -2.87
N ARG A 84 26.58 6.71 -4.05
CA ARG A 84 26.74 7.46 -5.31
C ARG A 84 25.95 8.77 -5.30
N ASN A 85 24.71 8.76 -4.81
CA ASN A 85 23.84 9.93 -4.80
C ASN A 85 24.30 11.00 -3.79
N LYS A 86 25.00 10.63 -2.72
CA LYS A 86 25.61 11.58 -1.76
C LYS A 86 26.88 12.28 -2.28
N ILE A 87 27.46 11.80 -3.39
CA ILE A 87 28.69 12.36 -4.00
C ILE A 87 28.34 13.37 -5.12
N LYS A 88 27.07 13.41 -5.56
CA LYS A 88 26.52 14.45 -6.43
C LYS A 88 25.97 15.62 -5.62
#